data_AF-A0A2E8TRH2-F1
#
_entry.id   AF-A0A2E8TRH2-F1
#
_cell.length_a   1.000
_cell.length_b   1.000
_cell.length_c   1.000
_cell.angle_alpha   90.00
_cell.angle_beta   90.00
_cell.angle_gamma   90.00
#
_symmetry.space_group_name_H-M   'P 1'
#
loop_
_entity.id
_entity.type
_entity.pdbx_description
1 polymer ?
#
loop_
_entity_poly.entity_id
_entity_poly.type
_entity_poly.pdbx_seq_one_letter_code
_entity_poly.pdbx_strand_id
1 'polypeptide(L)'
;MAEELTREEVKDRLEEIFRSSLEGKELDKALASIEKRIDKFEGKWDGLIKWAETKFGKPSEPADSPVGDRAEPEEKPKKKRRGLFGRRSKKADPEPDESEPDESEPEESHQEDPAPEEPQTSEMSREEATEKLQEIFESSLEGKELEKMIESIPKRLDKFEGKWPKLLLWAENKYGGAGQETESEIEEPDTGSDEVGSEVNIETTLEFIIKGDSEAALSNLKILLREDSSNPDTWRGMSSYFSSLGMTGRSNACEEKAESLS
;
A
#
# COMPACT_ATOMS: atom_id res chain seq x y z
N MET A 1 -5.34 44.59 -4.26
CA MET A 1 -4.71 44.11 -3.03
C MET A 1 -4.83 42.60 -3.10
N ALA A 2 -3.71 41.88 -3.17
CA ALA A 2 -3.76 40.42 -3.15
C ALA A 2 -3.96 40.05 -1.68
N GLU A 3 -5.18 39.65 -1.33
CA GLU A 3 -5.47 39.09 -0.01
C GLU A 3 -4.65 37.80 0.10
N GLU A 4 -3.54 37.87 0.82
CA GLU A 4 -2.76 36.69 1.19
C GLU A 4 -3.65 35.87 2.11
N LEU A 5 -4.26 34.80 1.57
CA LEU A 5 -4.93 33.77 2.35
C LEU A 5 -4.01 33.39 3.51
N THR A 6 -4.48 33.51 4.74
CA THR A 6 -3.73 33.14 5.93
C THR A 6 -3.85 31.64 6.21
N ARG A 7 -2.89 31.10 6.97
CA ARG A 7 -2.85 29.70 7.38
C ARG A 7 -4.18 29.25 8.01
N GLU A 8 -4.78 30.12 8.81
CA GLU A 8 -6.00 29.88 9.55
C GLU A 8 -7.22 29.88 8.62
N GLU A 9 -7.33 30.86 7.70
CA GLU A 9 -8.42 30.89 6.71
C GLU A 9 -8.42 29.65 5.80
N VAL A 10 -7.23 29.15 5.46
CA VAL A 10 -7.08 27.94 4.64
C VAL A 10 -7.47 26.69 5.42
N LYS A 11 -7.15 26.67 6.73
CA LYS A 11 -7.60 25.62 7.64
C LYS A 11 -9.11 25.58 7.71
N ASP A 12 -9.75 26.70 8.00
CA ASP A 12 -11.20 26.78 8.16
C ASP A 12 -11.92 26.36 6.87
N ARG A 13 -11.45 26.81 5.69
CA ARG A 13 -12.05 26.45 4.41
C ARG A 13 -11.90 24.97 4.08
N LEU A 14 -10.78 24.34 4.45
CA LEU A 14 -10.59 22.89 4.31
C LEU A 14 -11.43 22.09 5.29
N GLU A 15 -11.58 22.58 6.54
CA GLU A 15 -12.44 21.97 7.54
C GLU A 15 -13.90 21.97 7.08
N GLU A 16 -14.38 23.08 6.53
CA GLU A 16 -15.75 23.22 6.04
C GLU A 16 -16.01 22.32 4.82
N ILE A 17 -15.06 22.22 3.89
CA ILE A 17 -15.11 21.31 2.76
C ILE A 17 -15.20 19.85 3.23
N PHE A 18 -14.35 19.47 4.19
CA PHE A 18 -14.36 18.10 4.70
C PHE A 18 -15.62 17.81 5.52
N ARG A 19 -16.07 18.72 6.38
CA ARG A 19 -17.33 18.56 7.15
C ARG A 19 -18.56 18.49 6.25
N SER A 20 -18.53 19.12 5.08
CA SER A 20 -19.63 19.08 4.12
C SER A 20 -19.68 17.80 3.28
N SER A 21 -18.56 17.08 3.18
CA SER A 21 -18.42 15.92 2.28
C SER A 21 -18.13 14.60 2.99
N LEU A 22 -17.61 14.65 4.22
CA LEU A 22 -17.15 13.51 5.00
C LEU A 22 -17.80 13.56 6.38
N GLU A 23 -18.09 12.39 6.94
CA GLU A 23 -18.70 12.25 8.26
C GLU A 23 -17.99 11.15 9.07
N GLY A 24 -18.14 11.18 10.40
CA GLY A 24 -17.58 10.17 11.30
C GLY A 24 -16.05 10.04 11.24
N LYS A 25 -15.54 8.81 11.32
CA LYS A 25 -14.09 8.52 11.42
C LYS A 25 -13.27 9.03 10.24
N GLU A 26 -13.89 9.21 9.07
CA GLU A 26 -13.21 9.75 7.89
C GLU A 26 -13.03 11.27 7.99
N LEU A 27 -14.01 11.96 8.56
CA LEU A 27 -13.91 13.39 8.88
C LEU A 27 -12.82 13.64 9.92
N ASP A 28 -12.77 12.88 11.01
CA ASP A 28 -11.73 13.04 12.05
C ASP A 28 -10.31 12.88 11.48
N LYS A 29 -10.11 11.88 10.62
CA LYS A 29 -8.83 11.68 9.91
C LYS A 29 -8.51 12.83 8.96
N ALA A 30 -9.52 13.33 8.25
CA ALA A 30 -9.34 14.44 7.33
C ALA A 30 -8.96 15.72 8.08
N LEU A 31 -9.66 16.05 9.17
CA LEU A 31 -9.38 17.19 10.05
C LEU A 31 -7.98 17.09 10.66
N ALA A 32 -7.59 15.93 11.19
CA ALA A 32 -6.25 15.69 11.72
C ALA A 32 -5.14 15.78 10.65
N SER A 33 -5.49 15.58 9.38
CA SER A 33 -4.55 15.73 8.26
C SER A 33 -4.45 17.17 7.73
N ILE A 34 -5.37 18.08 8.08
CA ILE A 34 -5.38 19.46 7.56
C ILE A 34 -4.11 20.19 7.99
N GLU A 35 -3.76 20.17 9.27
CA GLU A 35 -2.57 20.90 9.77
C GLU A 35 -1.29 20.45 9.06
N LYS A 36 -1.14 19.13 8.86
CA LYS A 36 -0.02 18.55 8.09
C LYS A 36 -0.04 18.97 6.63
N ARG A 37 -1.21 19.08 5.99
CA ARG A 37 -1.33 19.51 4.60
C ARG A 37 -1.05 21.00 4.44
N ILE A 38 -1.52 21.83 5.36
CA ILE A 38 -1.27 23.27 5.32
C ILE A 38 0.22 23.59 5.50
N ASP A 39 0.88 22.88 6.40
CA ASP A 39 2.34 22.95 6.60
C ASP A 39 3.09 22.45 5.35
N LYS A 40 2.70 21.28 4.81
CA LYS A 40 3.30 20.72 3.60
C LYS A 40 3.13 21.61 2.36
N PHE A 41 2.06 22.40 2.31
CA PHE A 41 1.70 23.28 1.20
C PHE A 41 1.77 24.76 1.60
N GLU A 42 2.61 25.12 2.57
CA GLU A 42 2.86 26.52 2.97
C GLU A 42 3.24 27.38 1.76
N GLY A 43 2.51 28.47 1.54
CA GLY A 43 2.64 29.34 0.36
C GLY A 43 1.98 28.83 -0.94
N LYS A 44 1.33 27.65 -0.93
CA LYS A 44 0.53 27.10 -2.05
C LYS A 44 -0.90 26.79 -1.64
N TRP A 45 -1.44 27.56 -0.71
CA TRP A 45 -2.72 27.30 -0.09
C TRP A 45 -3.92 27.43 -1.04
N ASP A 46 -3.88 28.35 -2.02
CA ASP A 46 -4.86 28.42 -3.11
C ASP A 46 -5.04 27.11 -3.88
N GLY A 47 -3.93 26.40 -4.12
CA GLY A 47 -3.95 25.12 -4.81
C GLY A 47 -4.55 24.02 -3.93
N LEU A 48 -4.30 24.08 -2.62
CA LEU A 48 -4.83 23.13 -1.65
C LEU A 48 -6.35 23.27 -1.50
N ILE A 49 -6.87 24.50 -1.43
CA ILE A 49 -8.30 24.77 -1.39
C ILE A 49 -8.96 24.30 -2.69
N LYS A 50 -8.44 24.67 -3.87
CA LYS A 50 -9.00 24.22 -5.16
C LYS A 50 -9.00 22.70 -5.30
N TRP A 51 -7.96 22.03 -4.82
CA TRP A 51 -7.91 20.58 -4.79
C TRP A 51 -9.02 20.00 -3.91
N ALA A 52 -9.22 20.55 -2.71
CA ALA A 52 -10.25 20.10 -1.79
C ALA A 52 -11.66 20.35 -2.37
N GLU A 53 -11.91 21.53 -2.93
CA GLU A 53 -13.17 21.85 -3.61
C GLU A 53 -13.46 20.91 -4.78
N THR A 54 -12.42 20.48 -5.50
CA THR A 54 -12.56 19.53 -6.62
C THR A 54 -12.84 18.11 -6.13
N LYS A 55 -12.29 17.73 -4.98
CA LYS A 55 -12.38 16.36 -4.44
C LYS A 55 -13.61 16.11 -3.59
N PHE A 56 -14.04 17.11 -2.84
CA PHE A 56 -15.06 17.01 -1.81
C PHE A 56 -16.22 18.00 -2.06
N GLY A 57 -16.14 18.80 -3.12
CA GLY A 57 -17.14 19.82 -3.42
C GLY A 57 -16.81 21.15 -2.73
N LYS A 58 -17.42 22.24 -3.23
CA LYS A 58 -17.29 23.55 -2.61
C LYS A 58 -18.11 23.59 -1.33
N PRO A 59 -17.57 24.14 -0.23
CA PRO A 59 -18.35 24.34 0.97
C PRO A 59 -19.43 25.37 0.62
N SER A 60 -20.67 25.10 1.05
CA SER A 60 -21.77 26.05 0.84
C SER A 60 -21.52 27.27 1.70
N GLU A 61 -21.04 28.36 1.11
CA GLU A 61 -20.79 29.62 1.81
C GLU A 61 -22.01 30.02 2.66
N PRO A 62 -21.82 30.52 3.90
CA PRO A 62 -22.93 31.07 4.67
C PRO A 62 -23.48 32.28 3.92
N ALA A 63 -24.76 32.17 3.58
CA ALA A 63 -25.52 33.17 2.87
C ALA A 63 -25.34 34.58 3.47
N ASP A 64 -24.74 35.48 2.70
CA ASP A 64 -25.17 36.86 2.70
C ASP A 64 -25.74 37.20 1.32
N SER A 65 -27.06 37.39 1.36
CA SER A 65 -27.95 37.99 0.37
C SER A 65 -28.68 37.07 -0.65
N PRO A 66 -30.03 37.16 -0.72
CA PRO A 66 -30.93 36.24 -1.42
C PRO A 66 -31.21 36.66 -2.87
N VAL A 67 -31.99 35.81 -3.57
CA VAL A 67 -32.53 35.93 -4.95
C VAL A 67 -31.57 35.38 -6.02
N GLY A 68 -31.88 34.37 -6.81
CA GLY A 68 -33.12 33.64 -7.05
C GLY A 68 -32.94 32.75 -8.29
N ASP A 69 -33.89 31.83 -8.46
CA ASP A 69 -34.28 31.18 -9.71
C ASP A 69 -33.33 30.23 -10.46
N ARG A 70 -33.62 28.93 -10.26
CA ARG A 70 -33.92 27.95 -11.31
C ARG A 70 -34.09 28.52 -12.73
N ALA A 71 -33.13 28.29 -13.64
CA ALA A 71 -33.35 27.79 -15.03
C ALA A 71 -32.07 27.85 -15.90
N GLU A 72 -31.80 26.68 -16.51
CA GLU A 72 -31.19 26.43 -17.83
C GLU A 72 -29.72 26.78 -18.21
N PRO A 73 -29.15 26.00 -19.16
CA PRO A 73 -27.76 26.07 -19.62
C PRO A 73 -27.61 26.96 -20.85
N GLU A 74 -26.56 27.78 -20.92
CA GLU A 74 -26.18 28.44 -22.18
C GLU A 74 -24.67 28.53 -22.43
N GLU A 75 -24.39 28.66 -23.72
CA GLU A 75 -23.17 28.32 -24.45
C GLU A 75 -21.94 29.24 -24.26
N LYS A 76 -20.79 28.59 -24.52
CA LYS A 76 -19.48 29.01 -25.06
C LYS A 76 -19.39 30.44 -25.68
N PRO A 77 -18.17 30.98 -25.81
CA PRO A 77 -17.48 30.75 -27.08
C PRO A 77 -15.99 30.41 -27.03
N LYS A 78 -15.62 29.68 -28.09
CA LYS A 78 -14.33 29.11 -28.48
C LYS A 78 -13.27 30.21 -28.74
N LYS A 79 -12.02 30.00 -28.31
CA LYS A 79 -10.84 30.62 -28.95
C LYS A 79 -10.01 29.57 -29.69
N LYS A 80 -10.25 29.48 -31.00
CA LYS A 80 -9.31 28.92 -31.99
C LYS A 80 -8.20 29.95 -32.22
N ARG A 81 -6.94 29.57 -32.05
CA ARG A 81 -5.83 30.14 -32.83
C ARG A 81 -5.30 29.07 -33.77
N ARG A 82 -5.24 29.46 -35.03
CA ARG A 82 -4.96 28.68 -36.23
C ARG A 82 -3.49 28.90 -36.60
N GLY A 83 -2.81 27.83 -37.00
CA GLY A 83 -1.58 27.86 -37.81
C GLY A 83 -0.26 27.94 -37.02
N LEU A 84 0.88 27.47 -37.53
CA LEU A 84 1.18 26.82 -38.79
C LEU A 84 2.67 26.40 -38.72
N PHE A 85 2.99 25.15 -38.39
CA PHE A 85 4.34 24.57 -38.59
C PHE A 85 4.10 23.17 -39.19
N GLY A 86 4.04 23.07 -40.52
CA GLY A 86 5.13 22.50 -41.33
C GLY A 86 5.07 20.97 -41.29
N ARG A 87 4.42 20.26 -42.25
CA ARG A 87 5.03 19.71 -43.51
C ARG A 87 6.49 19.27 -43.30
N ARG A 88 7.00 18.11 -43.73
CA ARG A 88 6.58 16.95 -44.55
C ARG A 88 7.87 16.09 -44.72
N SER A 89 7.75 14.76 -44.84
CA SER A 89 8.64 13.75 -45.50
C SER A 89 8.70 12.49 -44.60
N LYS A 90 8.25 11.27 -44.92
CA LYS A 90 8.01 10.44 -46.13
C LYS A 90 9.28 9.81 -46.73
N LYS A 91 9.37 8.47 -46.55
CA LYS A 91 10.16 7.42 -47.25
C LYS A 91 11.64 7.27 -46.80
N ALA A 92 12.26 6.08 -46.75
CA ALA A 92 11.86 4.68 -47.01
C ALA A 92 12.98 3.75 -46.47
N ASP A 93 12.61 2.49 -46.18
CA ASP A 93 13.46 1.28 -46.18
C ASP A 93 14.32 1.15 -47.47
N PRO A 94 15.48 0.45 -47.46
CA PRO A 94 15.54 -1.02 -47.22
C PRO A 94 16.79 -1.58 -46.46
N GLU A 95 16.57 -2.73 -45.81
CA GLU A 95 17.52 -3.84 -45.50
C GLU A 95 18.26 -4.35 -46.77
N PRO A 96 19.31 -5.23 -46.73
CA PRO A 96 19.70 -6.17 -45.66
C PRO A 96 21.23 -6.28 -45.39
N ASP A 97 21.62 -6.96 -44.31
CA ASP A 97 22.81 -7.83 -44.33
C ASP A 97 22.69 -8.94 -43.28
N GLU A 98 22.73 -10.17 -43.79
CA GLU A 98 22.68 -11.43 -43.07
C GLU A 98 24.01 -11.72 -42.37
N SER A 99 24.02 -12.04 -41.08
CA SER A 99 24.93 -13.05 -40.51
C SER A 99 24.43 -13.53 -39.14
N GLU A 100 23.79 -14.69 -39.11
CA GLU A 100 23.90 -15.68 -38.01
C GLU A 100 24.87 -16.79 -38.52
N PRO A 101 25.34 -17.77 -37.72
CA PRO A 101 25.23 -17.99 -36.26
C PRO A 101 26.63 -18.23 -35.61
N ASP A 102 26.75 -18.22 -34.28
CA ASP A 102 27.81 -19.00 -33.62
C ASP A 102 27.33 -19.47 -32.24
N GLU A 103 27.17 -20.79 -32.14
CA GLU A 103 27.00 -21.56 -30.90
C GLU A 103 28.22 -21.36 -29.98
N SER A 104 28.01 -21.14 -28.68
CA SER A 104 28.94 -21.55 -27.61
C SER A 104 28.32 -21.34 -26.22
N GLU A 105 27.76 -22.41 -25.66
CA GLU A 105 27.88 -22.73 -24.22
C GLU A 105 29.09 -23.69 -24.07
N PRO A 106 29.53 -24.09 -22.86
CA PRO A 106 29.86 -23.32 -21.65
C PRO A 106 31.25 -23.75 -21.07
N GLU A 107 32.05 -22.90 -20.40
CA GLU A 107 33.08 -23.38 -19.42
C GLU A 107 33.48 -22.30 -18.38
N GLU A 108 33.12 -22.58 -17.13
CA GLU A 108 33.90 -22.55 -15.87
C GLU A 108 35.07 -21.56 -15.62
N SER A 109 35.05 -21.03 -14.39
CA SER A 109 36.20 -20.74 -13.50
C SER A 109 36.99 -19.44 -13.69
N HIS A 110 36.78 -18.49 -12.76
CA HIS A 110 37.89 -17.86 -12.04
C HIS A 110 37.47 -17.44 -10.63
N GLN A 111 38.17 -18.04 -9.67
CA GLN A 111 38.04 -17.89 -8.23
C GLN A 111 39.06 -16.84 -7.73
N GLU A 112 38.62 -16.03 -6.76
CA GLU A 112 39.38 -15.38 -5.66
C GLU A 112 40.48 -14.31 -5.92
N ASP A 113 40.20 -13.08 -5.47
CA ASP A 113 41.07 -12.30 -4.55
C ASP A 113 40.19 -11.32 -3.70
N PRO A 114 40.55 -10.98 -2.43
CA PRO A 114 39.60 -10.56 -1.40
C PRO A 114 39.62 -9.06 -0.99
N ALA A 115 38.45 -8.56 -0.56
CA ALA A 115 38.16 -7.39 0.31
C ALA A 115 38.44 -5.96 -0.27
N PRO A 116 37.49 -4.99 -0.10
CA PRO A 116 37.01 -4.58 1.22
C PRO A 116 35.47 -4.56 1.37
N GLU A 117 35.04 -4.79 2.61
CA GLU A 117 33.68 -4.54 3.10
C GLU A 117 33.22 -3.11 2.75
N GLU A 118 32.19 -3.02 1.93
CA GLU A 118 31.26 -1.89 1.92
C GLU A 118 29.86 -2.41 2.32
N PRO A 119 29.10 -1.64 3.12
CA PRO A 119 27.87 -2.12 3.74
C PRO A 119 26.87 -2.52 2.65
N GLN A 120 26.37 -3.75 2.76
CA GLN A 120 25.35 -4.35 1.92
C GLN A 120 24.06 -3.51 1.91
N THR A 121 24.03 -2.47 1.08
CA THR A 121 22.78 -2.06 0.44
C THR A 121 22.58 -3.05 -0.68
N SER A 122 21.94 -4.19 -0.40
CA SER A 122 21.65 -5.25 -1.37
C SER A 122 21.15 -4.66 -2.70
N GLU A 123 22.07 -4.51 -3.65
CA GLU A 123 21.77 -4.21 -5.03
C GLU A 123 21.22 -5.50 -5.62
N MET A 124 19.91 -5.74 -5.43
CA MET A 124 19.21 -6.82 -6.15
C MET A 124 19.53 -6.66 -7.63
N SER A 125 20.19 -7.65 -8.21
CA SER A 125 20.50 -7.70 -9.64
C SER A 125 19.21 -7.81 -10.45
N ARG A 126 19.27 -7.46 -11.73
CA ARG A 126 18.12 -7.53 -12.64
C ARG A 126 17.56 -8.94 -12.70
N GLU A 127 18.45 -9.92 -12.66
CA GLU A 127 18.17 -11.34 -12.69
C GLU A 127 17.42 -11.76 -11.43
N GLU A 128 17.94 -11.41 -10.24
CA GLU A 128 17.29 -11.69 -8.95
C GLU A 128 15.89 -11.05 -8.86
N ALA A 129 15.73 -9.83 -9.37
CA ALA A 129 14.43 -9.18 -9.43
C ALA A 129 13.47 -9.85 -10.43
N THR A 130 13.98 -10.45 -11.50
CA THR A 130 13.18 -11.22 -12.47
C THR A 130 12.67 -12.49 -11.81
N GLU A 131 13.58 -13.24 -11.20
CA GLU A 131 13.29 -14.50 -10.51
C GLU A 131 12.28 -14.30 -9.40
N LYS A 132 12.47 -13.30 -8.54
CA LYS A 132 11.53 -13.00 -7.45
C LYS A 132 10.16 -12.55 -7.96
N LEU A 133 10.08 -11.76 -9.03
CA LEU A 133 8.79 -11.39 -9.63
C LEU A 133 8.09 -12.59 -10.26
N GLN A 134 8.86 -13.48 -10.88
CA GLN A 134 8.35 -14.70 -11.49
C GLN A 134 7.83 -15.65 -10.41
N GLU A 135 8.58 -15.91 -9.35
CA GLU A 135 8.18 -16.71 -8.19
C GLU A 135 6.87 -16.21 -7.57
N ILE A 136 6.74 -14.89 -7.37
CA ILE A 136 5.53 -14.26 -6.84
C ILE A 136 4.33 -14.43 -7.79
N PHE A 137 4.54 -14.37 -9.11
CA PHE A 137 3.47 -14.56 -10.09
C PHE A 137 3.12 -16.03 -10.24
N GLU A 138 4.08 -16.94 -10.30
CA GLU A 138 3.88 -18.40 -10.39
C GLU A 138 3.12 -18.95 -9.18
N SER A 139 3.38 -18.37 -7.99
CA SER A 139 2.70 -18.76 -6.74
C SER A 139 1.27 -18.22 -6.63
N SER A 140 0.87 -17.27 -7.48
CA SER A 140 -0.40 -16.52 -7.34
C SER A 140 -1.31 -16.60 -8.56
N LEU A 141 -0.72 -16.78 -9.73
CA LEU A 141 -1.36 -16.78 -11.03
C LEU A 141 -1.02 -18.08 -11.74
N GLU A 142 -1.99 -18.62 -12.48
CA GLU A 142 -1.80 -19.85 -13.24
C GLU A 142 -2.29 -19.68 -14.69
N GLY A 143 -1.78 -20.51 -15.59
CA GLY A 143 -2.20 -20.56 -16.99
C GLY A 143 -1.91 -19.26 -17.78
N LYS A 144 -2.87 -18.84 -18.62
CA LYS A 144 -2.68 -17.73 -19.57
C LYS A 144 -2.42 -16.36 -18.92
N GLU A 145 -2.75 -16.19 -17.65
CA GLU A 145 -2.50 -14.95 -16.91
C GLU A 145 -1.06 -14.90 -16.36
N LEU A 146 -0.54 -16.06 -15.93
CA LEU A 146 0.85 -16.23 -15.54
C LEU A 146 1.79 -15.94 -16.72
N GLU A 147 1.56 -16.58 -17.88
CA GLU A 147 2.38 -16.39 -19.08
C GLU A 147 2.47 -14.91 -19.50
N LYS A 148 1.33 -14.21 -19.52
CA LYS A 148 1.29 -12.76 -19.82
C LYS A 148 2.07 -11.93 -18.81
N MET A 149 2.04 -12.32 -17.54
CA MET A 149 2.70 -11.59 -16.48
C MET A 149 4.21 -11.82 -16.55
N ILE A 150 4.67 -13.06 -16.75
CA ILE A 150 6.07 -13.43 -17.01
C ILE A 150 6.61 -12.70 -18.24
N GLU A 151 5.89 -12.71 -19.37
CA GLU A 151 6.26 -11.96 -20.59
C GLU A 151 6.34 -10.44 -20.36
N SER A 152 5.62 -9.92 -19.36
CA SER A 152 5.65 -8.50 -19.00
C SER A 152 6.76 -8.12 -18.02
N ILE A 153 7.40 -9.10 -17.35
CA ILE A 153 8.46 -8.85 -16.34
C ILE A 153 9.63 -8.06 -16.95
N PRO A 154 10.19 -8.40 -18.12
CA PRO A 154 11.32 -7.65 -18.69
C PRO A 154 10.98 -6.18 -18.94
N LYS A 155 9.77 -5.89 -19.42
CA LYS A 155 9.27 -4.52 -19.65
C LYS A 155 9.03 -3.77 -18.34
N ARG A 156 8.62 -4.47 -17.28
CA ARG A 156 8.45 -3.87 -15.96
C ARG A 156 9.78 -3.60 -15.29
N LEU A 157 10.76 -4.50 -15.39
CA LEU A 157 12.10 -4.27 -14.85
C LEU A 157 12.81 -3.11 -15.56
N ASP A 158 12.66 -2.98 -16.87
CA ASP A 158 13.17 -1.83 -17.63
C ASP A 158 12.50 -0.52 -17.19
N LYS A 159 11.15 -0.52 -17.08
CA LYS A 159 10.39 0.67 -16.62
C LYS A 159 10.67 1.05 -15.16
N PHE A 160 11.10 0.09 -14.35
CA PHE A 160 11.39 0.25 -12.93
C PHE A 160 12.89 0.04 -12.63
N GLU A 161 13.77 0.26 -13.61
CA GLU A 161 15.22 0.17 -13.43
C GLU A 161 15.70 1.06 -12.27
N GLY A 162 16.48 0.48 -11.35
CA GLY A 162 16.88 1.12 -10.09
C GLY A 162 15.77 1.25 -9.02
N LYS A 163 14.57 0.68 -9.26
CA LYS A 163 13.45 0.60 -8.30
C LYS A 163 12.89 -0.81 -8.20
N TRP A 164 13.66 -1.82 -8.55
CA TRP A 164 13.26 -3.22 -8.49
C TRP A 164 12.77 -3.67 -7.11
N PRO A 165 13.37 -3.24 -5.97
CA PRO A 165 12.82 -3.56 -4.65
C PRO A 165 11.38 -3.08 -4.44
N LYS A 166 11.02 -1.91 -4.99
CA LYS A 166 9.64 -1.39 -4.92
C LYS A 166 8.68 -2.17 -5.83
N LEU A 167 9.18 -2.65 -6.96
CA LEU A 167 8.40 -3.48 -7.87
C LEU A 167 8.13 -4.85 -7.26
N LEU A 168 9.10 -5.42 -6.55
CA LEU A 168 8.97 -6.65 -5.79
C LEU A 168 7.98 -6.51 -4.65
N LEU A 169 8.13 -5.49 -3.80
CA LEU A 169 7.15 -5.17 -2.74
C LEU A 169 5.73 -4.97 -3.30
N TRP A 170 5.61 -4.34 -4.47
CA TRP A 170 4.33 -4.20 -5.15
C TRP A 170 3.77 -5.55 -5.59
N ALA A 171 4.59 -6.40 -6.20
CA ALA A 171 4.16 -7.71 -6.66
C ALA A 171 3.79 -8.62 -5.48
N GLU A 172 4.62 -8.67 -4.45
CA GLU A 172 4.39 -9.42 -3.21
C GLU A 172 3.07 -8.99 -2.54
N ASN A 173 2.84 -7.68 -2.42
CA ASN A 173 1.59 -7.17 -1.87
C ASN A 173 0.37 -7.42 -2.79
N LYS A 174 0.56 -7.53 -4.11
CA LYS A 174 -0.54 -7.71 -5.08
C LYS A 174 -0.89 -9.16 -5.35
N TYR A 175 0.11 -10.04 -5.29
CA TYR A 175 0.04 -11.42 -5.76
C TYR A 175 0.56 -12.39 -4.68
N GLY A 176 1.53 -12.01 -3.87
CA GLY A 176 2.03 -12.81 -2.74
C GLY A 176 1.03 -13.07 -1.60
N GLY A 177 -0.16 -12.44 -1.63
CA GLY A 177 -1.25 -12.72 -0.70
C GLY A 177 -2.06 -14.00 -0.99
N ALA A 178 -1.77 -14.73 -2.07
CA ALA A 178 -2.58 -15.87 -2.50
C ALA A 178 -2.03 -17.26 -2.10
N GLY A 179 -0.89 -17.33 -1.40
CA GLY A 179 -0.16 -18.60 -1.20
C GLY A 179 0.39 -18.88 0.20
N GLN A 180 -0.11 -18.23 1.26
CA GLN A 180 0.24 -18.62 2.65
C GLN A 180 -0.72 -19.69 3.20
N GLU A 181 -1.02 -20.68 2.37
CA GLU A 181 -1.64 -21.96 2.76
C GLU A 181 -0.98 -23.04 1.91
N THR A 182 0.28 -23.39 2.17
CA THR A 182 0.85 -24.75 1.99
C THR A 182 2.31 -24.79 2.42
N GLU A 183 2.56 -25.67 3.39
CA GLU A 183 3.74 -26.52 3.53
C GLU A 183 5.08 -26.01 2.96
N SER A 184 5.93 -25.53 3.87
CA SER A 184 7.37 -25.77 3.77
C SER A 184 7.79 -26.51 5.03
N GLU A 185 7.89 -27.82 4.86
CA GLU A 185 8.73 -28.70 5.66
C GLU A 185 10.19 -28.19 5.58
N ILE A 186 10.96 -28.43 6.66
CA ILE A 186 12.37 -28.08 6.89
C ILE A 186 12.51 -26.64 7.47
N GLU A 187 12.95 -26.40 8.70
CA GLU A 187 13.90 -27.11 9.56
C GLU A 187 13.59 -26.74 11.03
N GLU A 188 13.81 -27.66 11.96
CA GLU A 188 13.87 -27.30 13.38
C GLU A 188 15.02 -26.31 13.60
N PRO A 189 14.80 -25.14 14.22
CA PRO A 189 15.78 -24.60 15.13
C PRO A 189 15.54 -25.27 16.48
N ASP A 190 16.31 -26.34 16.72
CA ASP A 190 16.84 -26.60 18.06
C ASP A 190 17.64 -25.36 18.48
N THR A 191 16.93 -24.36 18.99
CA THR A 191 17.49 -23.35 19.88
C THR A 191 16.87 -23.60 21.23
N GLY A 192 17.55 -24.45 22.00
CA GLY A 192 17.30 -24.63 23.40
C GLY A 192 17.18 -23.28 24.11
N SER A 193 15.99 -23.02 24.62
CA SER A 193 15.83 -22.32 25.88
C SER A 193 15.04 -23.25 26.77
N ASP A 194 15.78 -24.03 27.55
CA ASP A 194 15.31 -24.70 28.76
C ASP A 194 14.53 -23.72 29.64
N GLU A 195 13.57 -24.26 30.40
CA GLU A 195 12.69 -23.60 31.37
C GLU A 195 11.63 -22.67 30.75
N VAL A 196 10.41 -23.09 30.41
CA VAL A 196 9.43 -23.81 31.24
C VAL A 196 8.26 -24.20 30.32
N GLY A 197 7.62 -25.34 30.57
CA GLY A 197 6.28 -25.64 30.06
C GLY A 197 5.25 -24.69 30.69
N SER A 198 5.31 -23.41 30.34
CA SER A 198 4.23 -22.46 30.56
C SER A 198 3.24 -22.67 29.42
N GLU A 199 2.37 -23.65 29.60
CA GLU A 199 1.15 -23.88 28.83
C GLU A 199 0.60 -22.53 28.33
N VAL A 200 0.66 -22.30 27.01
CA VAL A 200 0.09 -21.09 26.41
C VAL A 200 -1.39 -21.13 26.75
N ASN A 201 -1.78 -20.34 27.74
CA ASN A 201 -3.12 -20.34 28.29
C ASN A 201 -3.72 -18.93 28.20
N ILE A 202 -5.05 -18.84 28.29
CA ILE A 202 -5.74 -17.56 28.18
C ILE A 202 -5.33 -16.63 29.33
N GLU A 203 -5.09 -17.14 30.52
CA GLU A 203 -4.80 -16.34 31.74
C GLU A 203 -3.46 -15.59 31.65
N THR A 204 -2.38 -16.30 31.34
CA THR A 204 -1.04 -15.75 31.07
C THR A 204 -1.08 -14.81 29.87
N THR A 205 -1.91 -15.10 28.87
CA THR A 205 -2.10 -14.22 27.69
C THR A 205 -2.79 -12.91 28.05
N LEU A 206 -3.82 -12.94 28.90
CA LEU A 206 -4.46 -11.73 29.44
C LEU A 206 -3.50 -10.90 30.29
N GLU A 207 -2.58 -11.54 31.04
CA GLU A 207 -1.54 -10.80 31.74
C GLU A 207 -0.62 -10.01 30.80
N PHE A 208 -0.22 -10.59 29.66
CA PHE A 208 0.58 -9.87 28.66
C PHE A 208 -0.18 -8.65 28.12
N ILE A 209 -1.49 -8.76 27.88
CA ILE A 209 -2.34 -7.64 27.46
C ILE A 209 -2.35 -6.53 28.52
N ILE A 210 -2.51 -6.87 29.80
CA ILE A 210 -2.53 -5.89 30.91
C ILE A 210 -1.15 -5.24 31.09
N LYS A 211 -0.07 -6.01 30.92
CA LYS A 211 1.32 -5.52 30.98
C LYS A 211 1.68 -4.64 29.77
N GLY A 212 0.84 -4.60 28.73
CA GLY A 212 1.07 -3.82 27.52
C GLY A 212 1.97 -4.53 26.50
N ASP A 213 2.28 -5.80 26.70
CA ASP A 213 3.03 -6.62 25.76
C ASP A 213 2.10 -7.17 24.68
N SER A 214 1.83 -6.34 23.67
CA SER A 214 0.91 -6.67 22.59
C SER A 214 1.47 -7.72 21.61
N GLU A 215 2.78 -7.92 21.56
CA GLU A 215 3.39 -8.86 20.61
C GLU A 215 3.27 -10.29 21.15
N ALA A 216 3.67 -10.49 22.41
CA ALA A 216 3.54 -11.77 23.10
C ALA A 216 2.07 -12.17 23.30
N ALA A 217 1.19 -11.20 23.60
CA ALA A 217 -0.25 -11.48 23.71
C ALA A 217 -0.84 -12.01 22.39
N LEU A 218 -0.49 -11.39 21.27
CA LEU A 218 -1.03 -11.78 19.96
C LEU A 218 -0.44 -13.11 19.47
N SER A 219 0.85 -13.38 19.72
CA SER A 219 1.43 -14.68 19.38
C SER A 219 0.70 -15.80 20.12
N ASN A 220 0.45 -15.63 21.42
CA ASN A 220 -0.24 -16.62 22.24
C ASN A 220 -1.70 -16.82 21.80
N LEU A 221 -2.43 -15.74 21.54
CA LEU A 221 -3.81 -15.82 21.03
C LEU A 221 -3.90 -16.54 19.69
N LYS A 222 -2.92 -16.34 18.79
CA LYS A 222 -2.88 -17.04 17.50
C LYS A 222 -2.65 -18.54 17.67
N ILE A 223 -1.78 -18.94 18.60
CA ILE A 223 -1.54 -20.35 18.93
C ILE A 223 -2.84 -20.96 19.47
N LEU A 224 -3.45 -20.33 20.48
CA LEU A 224 -4.72 -20.76 21.05
C LEU A 224 -5.85 -20.88 20.03
N LEU A 225 -5.90 -19.98 19.05
CA LEU A 225 -6.91 -20.00 17.99
C LEU A 225 -6.67 -21.12 16.97
N ARG A 226 -5.40 -21.48 16.73
CA ARG A 226 -5.04 -22.62 15.87
C ARG A 226 -5.35 -23.94 16.55
N GLU A 227 -5.12 -24.04 17.85
CA GLU A 227 -5.39 -25.24 18.64
C GLU A 227 -6.88 -25.43 18.89
N ASP A 228 -7.58 -24.37 19.30
CA ASP A 228 -9.01 -24.40 19.58
C ASP A 228 -9.72 -23.11 19.13
N SER A 229 -10.07 -23.09 17.85
CA SER A 229 -10.84 -22.00 17.23
C SER A 229 -12.29 -21.90 17.70
N SER A 230 -12.79 -22.91 18.42
CA SER A 230 -14.17 -22.93 18.95
C SER A 230 -14.23 -22.54 20.43
N ASN A 231 -13.09 -22.28 21.07
CA ASN A 231 -13.05 -21.85 22.46
C ASN A 231 -13.51 -20.38 22.61
N PRO A 232 -14.62 -20.10 23.32
CA PRO A 232 -15.11 -18.74 23.50
C PRO A 232 -14.12 -17.85 24.27
N ASP A 233 -13.31 -18.40 25.18
CA ASP A 233 -12.35 -17.63 25.97
C ASP A 233 -11.17 -17.12 25.13
N THR A 234 -10.74 -17.89 24.13
CA THR A 234 -9.74 -17.45 23.14
C THR A 234 -10.25 -16.22 22.39
N TRP A 235 -11.52 -16.23 21.97
CA TRP A 235 -12.16 -15.08 21.30
C TRP A 235 -12.35 -13.88 22.23
N ARG A 236 -12.68 -14.09 23.51
CA ARG A 236 -12.71 -13.00 24.52
C ARG A 236 -11.33 -12.40 24.78
N GLY A 237 -10.29 -13.23 24.81
CA GLY A 237 -8.89 -12.78 24.89
C GLY A 237 -8.51 -11.92 23.69
N MET A 238 -8.91 -12.34 22.48
CA MET A 238 -8.70 -11.59 21.24
C MET A 238 -9.49 -10.28 21.21
N SER A 239 -10.71 -10.26 21.78
CA SER A 239 -11.47 -9.03 21.99
C SER A 239 -10.74 -8.07 22.92
N SER A 240 -10.26 -8.55 24.07
CA SER A 240 -9.52 -7.76 25.05
C SER A 240 -8.23 -7.17 24.46
N TYR A 241 -7.53 -7.94 23.63
CA TYR A 241 -6.37 -7.49 22.87
C TYR A 241 -6.70 -6.36 21.89
N PHE A 242 -7.75 -6.51 21.09
CA PHE A 242 -8.15 -5.45 20.16
C PHE A 242 -8.67 -4.21 20.89
N SER A 243 -9.33 -4.39 22.04
CA SER A 243 -9.79 -3.30 22.90
C SER A 243 -8.62 -2.48 23.48
N SER A 244 -7.56 -3.15 23.95
CA SER A 244 -6.37 -2.46 24.47
C SER A 244 -5.66 -1.61 23.41
N LEU A 245 -5.76 -2.00 22.14
CA LEU A 245 -5.25 -1.25 20.99
C LEU A 245 -6.23 -0.19 20.44
N GLY A 246 -7.39 0.01 21.07
CA GLY A 246 -8.42 0.95 20.63
C GLY A 246 -9.19 0.51 19.37
N MET A 247 -9.07 -0.75 18.96
CA MET A 247 -9.76 -1.34 17.81
C MET A 247 -11.14 -1.90 18.20
N THR A 248 -12.03 -1.02 18.67
CA THR A 248 -13.36 -1.39 19.21
C THR A 248 -14.23 -2.19 18.24
N GLY A 249 -14.17 -1.92 16.93
CA GLY A 249 -14.94 -2.70 15.95
C GLY A 249 -14.48 -4.15 15.83
N ARG A 250 -13.18 -4.41 15.94
CA ARG A 250 -12.62 -5.78 15.92
C ARG A 250 -12.84 -6.48 17.24
N SER A 251 -12.70 -5.75 18.34
CA SER A 251 -13.01 -6.25 19.68
C SER A 251 -14.45 -6.75 19.78
N ASN A 252 -15.43 -5.93 19.37
CA ASN A 252 -16.84 -6.32 19.38
C ASN A 252 -17.10 -7.55 18.49
N ALA A 253 -16.52 -7.62 17.29
CA ALA A 253 -16.68 -8.79 16.42
C ALA A 253 -16.11 -10.07 17.05
N CYS A 254 -14.99 -9.99 17.78
CA CYS A 254 -14.45 -11.11 18.54
C CYS A 254 -15.36 -11.50 19.71
N GLU A 255 -15.98 -10.54 20.39
CA GLU A 255 -16.94 -10.79 21.48
C GLU A 255 -18.22 -11.46 20.97
N GLU A 256 -18.83 -10.96 19.89
CA GLU A 256 -19.99 -11.58 19.25
C GLU A 256 -19.68 -13.02 18.81
N LYS A 257 -18.46 -13.27 18.33
CA LYS A 257 -17.99 -14.61 17.97
C LYS A 257 -17.87 -15.51 19.19
N ALA A 258 -17.34 -14.99 20.30
CA ALA A 258 -17.28 -15.72 21.57
C ALA A 258 -18.67 -16.07 22.11
N GLU A 259 -19.61 -15.11 22.05
CA GLU A 259 -21.00 -15.33 22.47
C GLU A 259 -21.71 -16.37 21.61
N SER A 260 -21.40 -16.43 20.31
CA SER A 260 -21.95 -17.44 19.40
C SER A 260 -21.42 -18.86 19.67
N LEU A 261 -20.32 -18.99 20.41
CA LEU A 261 -19.67 -20.26 20.74
C LEU A 261 -19.95 -20.71 22.19
N SER A 262 -20.60 -19.86 22.99
CA SER A 262 -20.97 -20.12 24.39
C SER A 262 -22.37 -20.71 24.53
#